data_AF-A0A3B9LT77-F1
#
_entry.id   AF-A0A3B9LT77-F1
#
_cell.length_a   1.000
_cell.length_b   1.000
_cell.length_c   1.000
_cell.angle_alpha   90.00
_cell.angle_beta   90.00
_cell.angle_gamma   90.00
#
_symmetry.space_group_name_H-M   'P 1'
#
loop_
_entity.id
_entity.type
_entity.pdbx_description
1 polymer ?
#
loop_
_entity_poly.entity_id
_entity_poly.type
_entity_poly.pdbx_seq_one_letter_code
_entity_poly.pdbx_strand_id
1 'polypeptide(L)'
;MAYTTPPNPASPADNMFPTLTSAQQARIAAHGRVRQVQSGETLVEPDDHTTKFFVVISGHLNIVRTSGDAEDVVAAIAPGTFTGELNILSGRRGLVRIRAGEPGEVIEIHREQLLALVQTDSELSEIFMRAFILRRLELIARGIGDAVLIGSSHSLGTLRIKEFLTRNGHPYSYIDLDRDADVQDLLDRFNVAVTDLPVLICRGQVVLRNPANQQIADCLGFNEGIDQTQLRDLVIVGAGPAGLAAAVYGASEGLDVLVLESNSPGGQAGSSSKIENYLGFPTGISGQDLAGRAYAQAQKFGAQVLIAKDAKRLACDRRPYAIEIGNGPRVPARTVVIATGAQYRRLPLENLAQFEGAGVYYGATHLEAQLCGGEEVIVVGGGNSAGQAAVFLSQTARRVYMLVRSSGLAESMSRYL
;
A
#
# COMPACT_ATOMS: atom_id res chain seq x y z
N MET A 1 30.97 15.76 19.30
CA MET A 1 30.00 16.08 18.23
C MET A 1 28.62 16.00 18.85
N ALA A 2 27.95 17.13 18.98
CA ALA A 2 26.72 17.26 19.76
C ALA A 2 25.59 16.49 19.07
N TYR A 3 24.98 15.56 19.81
CA TYR A 3 23.66 15.03 19.50
C TYR A 3 22.68 16.19 19.60
N THR A 4 22.29 16.76 18.47
CA THR A 4 21.12 17.62 18.40
C THR A 4 19.91 16.78 18.76
N THR A 5 19.37 17.03 19.95
CA THR A 5 18.08 16.59 20.43
C THR A 5 17.03 16.77 19.32
N PRO A 6 16.20 15.75 18.99
CA PRO A 6 15.13 15.96 18.03
C PRO A 6 14.17 17.04 18.56
N PRO A 7 13.70 17.96 17.71
CA PRO A 7 12.71 18.95 18.13
C PRO A 7 11.44 18.23 18.61
N ASN A 8 10.95 18.69 19.76
CA ASN A 8 9.66 18.43 20.44
C ASN A 8 8.71 17.41 19.76
N PRO A 9 8.17 16.38 20.45
CA PRO A 9 7.21 15.45 19.84
C PRO A 9 5.89 16.19 19.58
N ALA A 10 5.82 16.84 18.44
CA ALA A 10 4.59 17.34 17.85
C ALA A 10 3.57 16.18 17.85
N SER A 11 2.32 16.49 18.20
CA SER A 11 1.29 15.46 18.34
C SER A 11 1.12 14.67 17.04
N PRO A 12 0.58 13.44 17.06
CA PRO A 12 0.30 12.70 15.82
C PRO A 12 -0.49 13.52 14.80
N ALA A 13 -1.39 14.39 15.25
CA ALA A 13 -2.14 15.32 14.41
C ALA A 13 -1.24 16.40 13.77
N ASP A 14 -0.33 17.00 14.53
CA ASP A 14 0.61 18.01 14.03
C ASP A 14 1.57 17.44 12.97
N ASN A 15 1.87 16.14 13.06
CA ASN A 15 2.72 15.45 12.08
C ASN A 15 1.96 15.07 10.81
N MET A 16 0.64 14.87 10.91
CA MET A 16 -0.23 14.67 9.75
C MET A 16 -0.56 15.97 9.03
N PHE A 17 -0.66 17.09 9.75
CA PHE A 17 -0.97 18.41 9.18
C PHE A 17 0.04 19.46 9.65
N PRO A 18 1.32 19.33 9.25
CA PRO A 18 2.33 20.27 9.68
C PRO A 18 2.12 21.64 9.01
N THR A 19 2.35 22.70 9.77
CA THR A 19 2.29 24.08 9.28
C THR A 19 3.61 24.48 8.64
N LEU A 20 3.55 24.85 7.36
CA LEU A 20 4.67 25.33 6.58
C LEU A 20 5.00 26.79 6.93
N THR A 21 6.28 27.09 7.05
CA THR A 21 6.76 28.47 7.19
C THR A 21 6.52 29.27 5.91
N SER A 22 6.48 30.60 6.00
CA SER A 22 6.33 31.46 4.82
C SER A 22 7.46 31.26 3.80
N ALA A 23 8.68 30.95 4.25
CA ALA A 23 9.80 30.64 3.37
C ALA A 23 9.58 29.33 2.60
N GLN A 24 9.07 28.29 3.27
CA GLN A 24 8.71 27.01 2.64
C GLN A 24 7.57 27.22 1.62
N GLN A 25 6.52 27.97 1.99
CA GLN A 25 5.41 28.29 1.08
C GLN A 25 5.89 29.05 -0.17
N ALA A 26 6.82 30.00 -0.03
CA ALA A 26 7.39 30.73 -1.16
C ALA A 26 8.17 29.82 -2.12
N ARG A 27 8.95 28.86 -1.61
CA ARG A 27 9.64 27.86 -2.45
C ARG A 27 8.64 27.00 -3.21
N ILE A 28 7.57 26.58 -2.55
CA ILE A 28 6.49 25.79 -3.16
C ILE A 28 5.77 26.59 -4.25
N ALA A 29 5.45 27.87 -3.99
CA ALA A 29 4.78 28.76 -4.95
C ALA A 29 5.56 28.94 -6.25
N ALA A 30 6.90 28.87 -6.22
CA ALA A 30 7.73 28.96 -7.41
C ALA A 30 7.53 27.80 -8.41
N HIS A 31 6.99 26.68 -7.95
CA HIS A 31 6.71 25.48 -8.77
C HIS A 31 5.22 25.32 -9.11
N GLY A 32 4.38 26.26 -8.67
CA GLY A 32 2.93 26.19 -8.80
C GLY A 32 2.32 27.49 -9.29
N ARG A 33 1.00 27.58 -9.15
CA ARG A 33 0.27 28.83 -9.34
C ARG A 33 -0.50 29.17 -8.08
N VAL A 34 -0.48 30.45 -7.72
CA VAL A 34 -1.36 30.97 -6.68
C VAL A 34 -2.73 31.23 -7.30
N ARG A 35 -3.79 30.77 -6.63
CA ARG A 35 -5.16 30.79 -7.11
C ARG A 35 -6.11 31.15 -5.99
N GLN A 36 -7.08 32.00 -6.30
CA GLN A 36 -8.21 32.29 -5.44
C GLN A 36 -9.25 31.17 -5.52
N VAL A 37 -9.87 30.83 -4.40
CA VAL A 37 -10.92 29.81 -4.30
C VAL A 37 -12.16 30.41 -3.64
N GLN A 38 -13.33 29.97 -4.09
CA GLN A 38 -14.62 30.42 -3.57
C GLN A 38 -15.22 29.37 -2.63
N SER A 39 -16.00 29.78 -1.62
CA SER A 39 -16.71 28.84 -0.77
C SER A 39 -17.62 27.92 -1.59
N GLY A 40 -17.56 26.62 -1.31
CA GLY A 40 -18.30 25.58 -2.03
C GLY A 40 -17.60 25.07 -3.31
N GLU A 41 -16.54 25.73 -3.77
CA GLU A 41 -15.82 25.33 -4.98
C GLU A 41 -15.13 23.97 -4.79
N THR A 42 -15.40 23.03 -5.71
CA THR A 42 -14.74 21.71 -5.69
C THR A 42 -13.45 21.78 -6.50
N LEU A 43 -12.33 21.51 -5.83
CA LEU A 43 -10.99 21.61 -6.40
C LEU A 43 -10.50 20.28 -6.99
N VAL A 44 -10.92 19.18 -6.38
CA VAL A 44 -10.60 17.80 -6.77
C VAL A 44 -11.81 16.93 -6.55
N GLU A 45 -12.17 16.16 -7.58
CA GLU A 45 -13.09 15.03 -7.47
C GLU A 45 -12.31 13.72 -7.33
N PRO A 46 -12.85 12.69 -6.64
CA PRO A 46 -12.20 11.38 -6.54
C PRO A 46 -11.92 10.73 -7.91
N ASP A 47 -12.72 11.05 -8.93
CA ASP A 47 -12.54 10.55 -10.29
C ASP A 47 -11.60 11.40 -11.17
N ASP A 48 -11.05 12.50 -10.64
CA ASP A 48 -10.11 13.32 -11.40
C ASP A 48 -8.85 12.52 -11.74
N HIS A 49 -8.56 12.45 -13.05
CA HIS A 49 -7.34 11.83 -13.57
C HIS A 49 -6.09 12.68 -13.37
N THR A 50 -6.25 13.96 -12.99
CA THR A 50 -5.15 14.88 -12.73
C THR A 50 -4.93 15.01 -11.23
N THR A 51 -3.81 14.50 -10.72
CA THR A 51 -3.50 14.66 -9.31
C THR A 51 -2.98 16.06 -9.01
N LYS A 52 -3.72 16.79 -8.16
CA LYS A 52 -3.42 18.16 -7.74
C LYS A 52 -3.06 18.17 -6.26
N PHE A 53 -2.10 19.02 -5.92
CA PHE A 53 -1.63 19.31 -4.56
C PHE A 53 -1.95 20.77 -4.23
N PHE A 54 -2.41 21.03 -3.02
CA PHE A 54 -2.74 22.38 -2.58
C PHE A 54 -2.04 22.72 -1.26
N VAL A 55 -1.48 23.93 -1.19
CA VAL A 55 -1.10 24.57 0.08
C VAL A 55 -2.05 25.72 0.33
N VAL A 56 -2.63 25.80 1.52
CA VAL A 56 -3.57 26.85 1.87
C VAL A 56 -2.82 28.07 2.38
N ILE A 57 -2.95 29.21 1.72
CA ILE A 57 -2.39 30.50 2.17
C ILE A 57 -3.39 31.18 3.11
N SER A 58 -4.67 31.19 2.74
CA SER A 58 -5.78 31.75 3.54
C SER A 58 -7.08 31.00 3.28
N GLY A 59 -8.05 31.14 4.19
CA GLY A 59 -9.30 30.35 4.18
C GLY A 59 -9.08 28.92 4.68
N HIS A 60 -9.93 27.98 4.28
CA HIS A 60 -9.74 26.56 4.58
C HIS A 60 -10.32 25.66 3.49
N LEU A 61 -9.72 24.48 3.34
CA LEU A 61 -10.25 23.41 2.49
C LEU A 61 -10.80 22.28 3.34
N ASN A 62 -11.90 21.68 2.91
CA ASN A 62 -12.48 20.50 3.50
C ASN A 62 -12.14 19.27 2.65
N ILE A 63 -11.62 18.25 3.32
CA ILE A 63 -11.47 16.91 2.77
C ILE A 63 -12.78 16.18 3.04
N VAL A 64 -13.52 15.87 1.98
CA VAL A 64 -14.88 15.33 2.05
C VAL A 64 -14.88 13.91 1.53
N ARG A 65 -15.47 12.99 2.29
CA ARG A 65 -15.80 11.65 1.82
C ARG A 65 -17.24 11.66 1.34
N THR A 66 -17.45 11.12 0.14
CA THR A 66 -18.77 10.90 -0.44
C THR A 66 -19.16 9.43 -0.26
N SER A 67 -20.30 9.16 0.36
CA SER A 67 -20.84 7.82 0.52
C SER A 67 -22.30 7.80 0.11
N GLY A 68 -22.57 7.44 -1.15
CA GLY A 68 -23.88 7.67 -1.75
C GLY A 68 -24.17 9.17 -1.84
N ASP A 69 -25.30 9.61 -1.30
CA ASP A 69 -25.70 11.03 -1.26
C ASP A 69 -25.21 11.78 -0.02
N ALA A 70 -24.59 11.08 0.94
CA ALA A 70 -24.07 11.68 2.16
C ALA A 70 -22.62 12.15 1.98
N GLU A 71 -22.32 13.33 2.52
CA GLU A 71 -20.97 13.90 2.59
C GLU A 71 -20.51 14.02 4.03
N ASP A 72 -19.39 13.38 4.35
CA ASP A 72 -18.74 13.47 5.67
C ASP A 72 -17.43 14.26 5.55
N VAL A 73 -17.24 15.27 6.39
CA VAL A 73 -15.96 15.99 6.48
C VAL A 73 -14.96 15.12 7.25
N VAL A 74 -13.94 14.65 6.54
CA VAL A 74 -12.87 13.79 7.10
C VAL A 74 -11.81 14.63 7.81
N ALA A 75 -11.47 15.79 7.25
CA ALA A 75 -10.50 16.72 7.80
C ALA A 75 -10.68 18.13 7.23
N ALA A 76 -10.25 19.15 7.97
CA ALA A 76 -10.11 20.52 7.50
C ALA A 76 -8.63 20.87 7.36
N ILE A 77 -8.28 21.54 6.26
CA ILE A 77 -6.92 21.98 5.92
C ILE A 77 -6.84 23.48 6.17
N ALA A 78 -6.13 23.85 7.22
CA ALA A 78 -6.00 25.21 7.71
C ALA A 78 -4.90 26.00 6.96
N PRO A 79 -4.86 27.33 7.10
CA PRO A 79 -3.78 28.16 6.56
C PRO A 79 -2.39 27.67 6.99
N GLY A 80 -1.46 27.69 6.05
CA GLY A 80 -0.10 27.17 6.18
C GLY A 80 0.03 25.65 6.08
N THR A 81 -1.07 24.89 5.98
CA THR A 81 -1.02 23.43 5.80
C THR A 81 -1.35 23.03 4.35
N PHE A 82 -1.27 21.73 4.05
CA PHE A 82 -1.37 21.22 2.67
C PHE A 82 -2.14 19.90 2.54
N THR A 83 -2.63 19.63 1.34
CA THR A 83 -3.43 18.44 0.98
C THR A 83 -2.55 17.26 0.54
N GLY A 84 -3.17 16.11 0.24
CA GLY A 84 -2.51 14.98 -0.42
C GLY A 84 -2.00 13.89 0.53
N GLU A 85 -1.74 12.73 -0.05
CA GLU A 85 -1.18 11.54 0.59
C GLU A 85 -0.44 10.71 -0.49
N LEU A 86 0.10 9.53 -0.16
CA LEU A 86 0.97 8.73 -1.04
C LEU A 86 0.46 8.45 -2.47
N ASN A 87 -0.85 8.43 -2.77
CA ASN A 87 -1.31 8.27 -4.16
C ASN A 87 -0.82 9.41 -5.07
N ILE A 88 -0.55 10.61 -4.53
CA ILE A 88 -0.07 11.73 -5.32
C ILE A 88 1.27 11.45 -5.99
N LEU A 89 2.15 10.70 -5.32
CA LEU A 89 3.47 10.35 -5.84
C LEU A 89 3.35 9.29 -6.94
N SER A 90 2.46 8.31 -6.75
CA SER A 90 2.18 7.27 -7.75
C SER A 90 1.29 7.72 -8.90
N GLY A 91 0.65 8.90 -8.78
CA GLY A 91 -0.32 9.40 -9.76
C GLY A 91 -1.61 8.61 -9.80
N ARG A 92 -1.87 7.85 -8.75
CA ARG A 92 -3.18 7.24 -8.54
C ARG A 92 -4.18 8.34 -8.17
N ARG A 93 -5.46 8.03 -8.38
CA ARG A 93 -6.56 8.94 -8.05
C ARG A 93 -6.60 9.25 -6.55
N GLY A 94 -7.16 10.41 -6.23
CA GLY A 94 -7.48 10.77 -4.85
C GLY A 94 -8.62 9.92 -4.31
N LEU A 95 -8.58 9.59 -3.02
CA LEU A 95 -9.65 8.82 -2.36
C LEU A 95 -10.80 9.70 -1.85
N VAL A 96 -10.64 11.02 -1.93
CA VAL A 96 -11.46 12.01 -1.24
C VAL A 96 -11.67 13.22 -2.14
N ARG A 97 -12.82 13.88 -1.97
CA ARG A 97 -13.10 15.18 -2.58
C ARG A 97 -12.41 16.28 -1.80
N ILE A 98 -11.93 17.31 -2.50
CA ILE A 98 -11.39 18.52 -1.86
C ILE A 98 -12.28 19.68 -2.25
N ARG A 99 -12.88 20.36 -1.27
CA ARG A 99 -13.76 21.51 -1.47
C ARG A 99 -13.29 22.70 -0.65
N ALA A 100 -13.34 23.90 -1.19
CA ALA A 100 -13.13 25.11 -0.41
C ALA A 100 -14.30 25.32 0.56
N GLY A 101 -14.03 25.31 1.87
CA GLY A 101 -15.05 25.56 2.88
C GLY A 101 -15.31 27.05 3.05
N GLU A 102 -14.23 27.84 3.03
CA GLU A 102 -14.25 29.31 3.03
C GLU A 102 -13.54 29.85 1.80
N PRO A 103 -13.90 31.08 1.35
CA PRO A 103 -13.13 31.75 0.31
C PRO A 103 -11.70 32.01 0.80
N GLY A 104 -10.74 31.94 -0.09
CA GLY A 104 -9.34 32.09 0.27
C GLY A 104 -8.39 31.93 -0.90
N GLU A 105 -7.13 31.69 -0.57
CA GLU A 105 -6.06 31.59 -1.55
C GLU A 105 -5.23 30.33 -1.31
N VAL A 106 -4.92 29.63 -2.40
CA VAL A 106 -4.16 28.38 -2.38
C VAL A 106 -3.04 28.39 -3.41
N ILE A 107 -1.96 27.67 -3.12
CA ILE A 107 -0.94 27.31 -4.11
C ILE A 107 -1.34 25.97 -4.71
N GLU A 108 -1.59 25.92 -6.01
CA GLU A 108 -1.92 24.71 -6.76
C GLU A 108 -0.67 24.20 -7.50
N ILE A 109 -0.37 22.91 -7.33
CA ILE A 109 0.77 22.21 -7.94
C ILE A 109 0.30 20.89 -8.53
N HIS A 110 0.80 20.51 -9.70
CA HIS A 110 0.53 19.18 -10.27
C HIS A 110 1.60 18.17 -9.83
N ARG A 111 1.29 16.89 -10.00
CA ARG A 111 2.15 15.77 -9.60
C ARG A 111 3.62 15.92 -10.02
N GLU A 112 3.88 16.30 -11.28
CA GLU A 112 5.25 16.38 -11.80
C GLU A 112 6.09 17.42 -11.04
N GLN A 113 5.52 18.60 -10.76
CA GLN A 113 6.20 19.64 -10.00
C GLN A 113 6.36 19.26 -8.53
N LEU A 114 5.39 18.53 -7.94
CA LEU A 114 5.53 18.00 -6.58
C LEU A 114 6.64 16.95 -6.50
N LEU A 115 6.73 16.03 -7.47
CA LEU A 115 7.80 15.04 -7.54
C LEU A 115 9.16 15.72 -7.65
N ALA A 116 9.28 16.74 -8.52
CA ALA A 116 10.50 17.54 -8.62
C ALA A 116 10.87 18.18 -7.28
N LEU A 117 9.92 18.85 -6.61
CA LEU A 117 10.13 19.44 -5.27
C LEU A 117 10.63 18.41 -4.24
N VAL A 118 9.98 17.25 -4.19
CA VAL A 118 10.31 16.16 -3.26
C VAL A 118 11.69 15.54 -3.56
N GLN A 119 12.17 15.64 -4.79
CA GLN A 119 13.49 15.15 -5.20
C GLN A 119 14.59 16.20 -4.96
N THR A 120 14.28 17.49 -5.10
CA THR A 120 15.29 18.56 -5.06
C THR A 120 15.38 19.32 -3.73
N ASP A 121 14.31 19.34 -2.93
CA ASP A 121 14.26 20.02 -1.63
C ASP A 121 14.12 18.99 -0.50
N SER A 122 15.22 18.73 0.22
CA SER A 122 15.27 17.71 1.27
C SER A 122 14.35 18.03 2.46
N GLU A 123 14.21 19.32 2.81
CA GLU A 123 13.40 19.77 3.94
C GLU A 123 11.90 19.56 3.64
N LEU A 124 11.45 20.06 2.48
CA LEU A 124 10.07 19.86 2.04
C LEU A 124 9.76 18.39 1.79
N SER A 125 10.73 17.64 1.26
CA SER A 125 10.59 16.20 1.08
C SER A 125 10.30 15.48 2.39
N GLU A 126 11.07 15.76 3.45
CA GLU A 126 10.86 15.14 4.75
C GLU A 126 9.45 15.45 5.30
N ILE A 127 9.03 16.72 5.22
CA ILE A 127 7.71 17.18 5.67
C ILE A 127 6.59 16.46 4.90
N PHE A 128 6.65 16.44 3.57
CA PHE A 128 5.63 15.85 2.72
C PHE A 128 5.57 14.33 2.89
N MET A 129 6.72 13.64 2.83
CA MET A 129 6.75 12.18 2.97
C MET A 129 6.20 11.74 4.33
N ARG A 130 6.59 12.42 5.40
CA ARG A 130 6.10 12.13 6.75
C ARG A 130 4.59 12.32 6.85
N ALA A 131 4.07 13.46 6.38
CA ALA A 131 2.64 13.72 6.37
C ALA A 131 1.86 12.71 5.53
N PHE A 132 2.34 12.40 4.31
CA PHE A 132 1.68 11.46 3.39
C PHE A 132 1.62 10.04 3.94
N ILE A 133 2.71 9.56 4.55
CA ILE A 133 2.75 8.23 5.18
C ILE A 133 1.77 8.18 6.36
N LEU A 134 1.79 9.18 7.25
CA LEU A 134 0.90 9.21 8.42
C LEU A 134 -0.58 9.29 8.03
N ARG A 135 -0.92 10.15 7.05
CA ARG A 135 -2.29 10.25 6.52
C ARG A 135 -2.74 8.92 5.91
N ARG A 136 -1.86 8.22 5.20
CA ARG A 136 -2.19 6.90 4.66
C ARG A 136 -2.48 5.88 5.77
N LEU A 137 -1.65 5.85 6.81
CA LEU A 137 -1.88 4.97 7.96
C LEU A 137 -3.21 5.28 8.66
N GLU A 138 -3.56 6.55 8.81
CA GLU A 138 -4.83 6.97 9.42
C GLU A 138 -6.05 6.54 8.57
N LEU A 139 -5.97 6.70 7.25
CA LEU A 139 -7.02 6.23 6.34
C LEU A 139 -7.22 4.71 6.44
N ILE A 140 -6.13 3.94 6.50
CA ILE A 140 -6.19 2.48 6.70
C ILE A 140 -6.81 2.16 8.06
N ALA A 141 -6.36 2.81 9.14
CA ALA A 141 -6.82 2.54 10.50
C ALA A 141 -8.33 2.82 10.66
N ARG A 142 -8.85 3.86 10.01
CA ARG A 142 -10.28 4.20 10.02
C ARG A 142 -11.11 3.45 8.97
N GLY A 143 -10.49 2.64 8.11
CA GLY A 143 -11.17 2.01 6.98
C GLY A 143 -11.76 3.01 5.98
N ILE A 144 -11.17 4.20 5.86
CA ILE A 144 -11.63 5.26 4.96
C ILE A 144 -10.93 5.10 3.61
N GLY A 145 -11.62 4.48 2.65
CA GLY A 145 -11.16 4.31 1.28
C GLY A 145 -12.33 4.20 0.30
N ASP A 146 -12.02 3.84 -0.94
CA ASP A 146 -12.97 3.63 -2.03
C ASP A 146 -13.30 2.13 -2.25
N ALA A 147 -12.99 1.28 -1.26
CA ALA A 147 -13.23 -0.15 -1.32
C ALA A 147 -14.07 -0.63 -0.12
N VAL A 148 -15.13 -1.40 -0.39
CA VAL A 148 -15.93 -2.10 0.62
C VAL A 148 -15.86 -3.59 0.33
N LEU A 149 -15.29 -4.37 1.25
CA LEU A 149 -15.25 -5.83 1.16
C LEU A 149 -16.35 -6.43 2.01
N ILE A 150 -17.15 -7.31 1.40
CA ILE A 150 -18.23 -8.05 2.05
C ILE A 150 -17.91 -9.54 1.92
N GLY A 151 -17.81 -10.24 3.03
CA GLY A 151 -17.46 -11.65 3.02
C GLY A 151 -17.36 -12.23 4.42
N SER A 152 -17.36 -13.56 4.51
CA SER A 152 -17.11 -14.27 5.76
C SER A 152 -15.62 -14.26 6.07
N SER A 153 -15.25 -14.11 7.35
CA SER A 153 -13.87 -14.20 7.82
C SER A 153 -13.27 -15.61 7.67
N HIS A 154 -14.11 -16.61 7.45
CA HIS A 154 -13.74 -18.01 7.23
C HIS A 154 -13.65 -18.38 5.75
N SER A 155 -13.87 -17.43 4.83
CA SER A 155 -13.75 -17.67 3.39
C SER A 155 -12.34 -17.36 2.89
N LEU A 156 -11.76 -18.36 2.22
CA LEU A 156 -10.50 -18.26 1.49
C LEU A 156 -10.44 -17.04 0.56
N GLY A 157 -11.53 -16.79 -0.17
CA GLY A 157 -11.64 -15.65 -1.08
C GLY A 157 -11.57 -14.33 -0.32
N THR A 158 -12.29 -14.22 0.80
CA THR A 158 -12.28 -13.01 1.64
C THR A 158 -10.88 -12.73 2.15
N LEU A 159 -10.21 -13.74 2.70
CA LEU A 159 -8.86 -13.61 3.24
C LEU A 159 -7.84 -13.19 2.16
N ARG A 160 -7.92 -13.77 0.96
CA ARG A 160 -7.10 -13.35 -0.19
C ARG A 160 -7.28 -11.87 -0.50
N ILE A 161 -8.53 -11.38 -0.55
CA ILE A 161 -8.82 -9.98 -0.86
C ILE A 161 -8.33 -9.07 0.27
N LYS A 162 -8.57 -9.43 1.54
CA LYS A 162 -8.06 -8.69 2.70
C LYS A 162 -6.53 -8.59 2.66
N GLU A 163 -5.85 -9.70 2.44
CA GLU A 163 -4.39 -9.73 2.32
C GLU A 163 -3.91 -8.82 1.18
N PHE A 164 -4.53 -8.92 0.00
CA PHE A 164 -4.17 -8.10 -1.17
C PHE A 164 -4.31 -6.60 -0.90
N LEU A 165 -5.42 -6.16 -0.33
CA LEU A 165 -5.68 -4.75 -0.02
C LEU A 165 -4.75 -4.24 1.08
N THR A 166 -4.61 -4.99 2.18
CA THR A 166 -3.74 -4.65 3.30
C THR A 166 -2.28 -4.56 2.88
N ARG A 167 -1.78 -5.54 2.10
CA ARG A 167 -0.38 -5.55 1.66
C ARG A 167 -0.04 -4.46 0.66
N ASN A 168 -1.00 -4.02 -0.15
CA ASN A 168 -0.86 -2.86 -1.02
C ASN A 168 -1.10 -1.52 -0.29
N GLY A 169 -1.36 -1.54 1.02
CA GLY A 169 -1.64 -0.33 1.80
C GLY A 169 -2.89 0.40 1.33
N HIS A 170 -3.85 -0.31 0.75
CA HIS A 170 -5.08 0.28 0.26
C HIS A 170 -6.16 0.25 1.36
N PRO A 171 -6.67 1.41 1.83
CA PRO A 171 -7.74 1.49 2.81
C PRO A 171 -9.03 0.87 2.27
N TYR A 172 -9.71 0.12 3.12
CA TYR A 172 -11.01 -0.46 2.80
C TYR A 172 -11.84 -0.61 4.08
N SER A 173 -13.16 -0.60 3.92
CA SER A 173 -14.06 -1.09 4.98
C SER A 173 -14.35 -2.56 4.75
N TYR A 174 -14.53 -3.29 5.85
CA TYR A 174 -14.85 -4.72 5.84
C TYR A 174 -16.16 -4.93 6.59
N ILE A 175 -17.07 -5.66 5.95
CA ILE A 175 -18.34 -6.08 6.53
C ILE A 175 -18.29 -7.60 6.65
N ASP A 176 -18.37 -8.07 7.88
CA ASP A 176 -18.29 -9.49 8.21
C ASP A 176 -19.68 -10.10 8.25
N LEU A 177 -19.94 -11.01 7.31
CA LEU A 177 -21.22 -11.70 7.21
C LEU A 177 -21.60 -12.46 8.49
N ASP A 178 -20.60 -12.93 9.23
CA ASP A 178 -20.81 -13.78 10.40
C ASP A 178 -21.10 -12.97 11.68
N ARG A 179 -20.90 -11.65 11.64
CA ARG A 179 -20.94 -10.79 12.84
C ARG A 179 -21.82 -9.56 12.72
N ASP A 180 -21.98 -9.00 11.53
CA ASP A 180 -22.67 -7.72 11.34
C ASP A 180 -24.17 -7.93 11.06
N ALA A 181 -25.03 -7.24 11.83
CA ALA A 181 -26.48 -7.47 11.85
C ALA A 181 -27.24 -6.97 10.60
N ASP A 182 -26.68 -6.01 9.87
CA ASP A 182 -27.35 -5.32 8.74
C ASP A 182 -26.84 -5.78 7.36
N VAL A 183 -26.17 -6.93 7.32
CA VAL A 183 -25.57 -7.49 6.10
C VAL A 183 -26.62 -7.75 5.01
N GLN A 184 -27.79 -8.26 5.39
CA GLN A 184 -28.83 -8.65 4.44
C GLN A 184 -29.38 -7.45 3.66
N ASP A 185 -29.62 -6.33 4.33
CA ASP A 185 -30.09 -5.09 3.70
C ASP A 185 -29.07 -4.55 2.67
N LEU A 186 -27.78 -4.71 2.96
CA LEU A 186 -26.72 -4.28 2.07
C LEU A 186 -26.58 -5.22 0.87
N LEU A 187 -26.67 -6.54 1.08
CA LEU A 187 -26.69 -7.52 0.00
C LEU A 187 -27.88 -7.29 -0.94
N ASP A 188 -29.06 -7.03 -0.39
CA ASP A 188 -30.28 -6.75 -1.14
C ASP A 188 -30.15 -5.44 -1.94
N ARG A 189 -29.61 -4.37 -1.34
CA ARG A 189 -29.36 -3.08 -2.00
C ARG A 189 -28.46 -3.22 -3.24
N PHE A 190 -27.44 -4.08 -3.17
CA PHE A 190 -26.50 -4.30 -4.28
C PHE A 190 -26.87 -5.51 -5.16
N ASN A 191 -28.01 -6.16 -4.91
CA ASN A 191 -28.49 -7.35 -5.61
C ASN A 191 -27.39 -8.45 -5.68
N VAL A 192 -26.81 -8.75 -4.53
CA VAL A 192 -25.73 -9.74 -4.35
C VAL A 192 -26.30 -11.00 -3.70
N ALA A 193 -26.14 -12.15 -4.34
CA ALA A 193 -26.51 -13.43 -3.74
C ALA A 193 -25.43 -13.94 -2.79
N VAL A 194 -25.79 -14.78 -1.81
CA VAL A 194 -24.80 -15.40 -0.90
C VAL A 194 -23.75 -16.23 -1.67
N THR A 195 -24.14 -16.81 -2.81
CA THR A 195 -23.24 -17.55 -3.70
C THR A 195 -22.20 -16.68 -4.42
N ASP A 196 -22.39 -15.36 -4.45
CA ASP A 196 -21.49 -14.41 -5.11
C ASP A 196 -20.32 -13.98 -4.22
N LEU A 197 -20.33 -14.38 -2.94
CA LEU A 197 -19.38 -13.95 -1.94
C LEU A 197 -17.99 -14.61 -2.10
N PRO A 198 -16.89 -13.91 -1.76
CA PRO A 198 -16.86 -12.52 -1.28
C PRO A 198 -17.13 -11.52 -2.40
N VAL A 199 -17.72 -10.37 -2.03
CA VAL A 199 -17.93 -9.24 -2.96
C VAL A 199 -17.05 -8.07 -2.58
N LEU A 200 -16.43 -7.45 -3.57
CA LEU A 200 -15.74 -6.18 -3.43
C LEU A 200 -16.50 -5.09 -4.20
N ILE A 201 -16.91 -4.05 -3.50
CA ILE A 201 -17.50 -2.86 -4.11
C ILE A 201 -16.38 -1.81 -4.23
N CYS A 202 -15.97 -1.51 -5.46
CA CYS A 202 -15.01 -0.43 -5.72
C CYS A 202 -15.77 0.85 -6.06
N ARG A 203 -15.25 1.99 -5.57
CA ARG A 203 -15.69 3.34 -5.93
C ARG A 203 -17.18 3.58 -5.72
N GLY A 204 -17.80 2.80 -4.81
CA GLY A 204 -19.25 2.80 -4.57
C GLY A 204 -20.13 2.40 -5.77
N GLN A 205 -19.54 1.95 -6.88
CA GLN A 205 -20.24 1.75 -8.16
C GLN A 205 -20.03 0.37 -8.77
N VAL A 206 -18.81 -0.17 -8.67
CA VAL A 206 -18.44 -1.42 -9.36
C VAL A 206 -18.50 -2.57 -8.37
N VAL A 207 -19.43 -3.51 -8.60
CA VAL A 207 -19.58 -4.71 -7.78
C VAL A 207 -18.82 -5.88 -8.42
N LEU A 208 -17.75 -6.31 -7.78
CA LEU A 208 -16.96 -7.48 -8.19
C LEU A 208 -17.30 -8.70 -7.34
N ARG A 209 -17.68 -9.80 -7.99
CA ARG A 209 -18.03 -11.07 -7.35
C ARG A 209 -16.83 -12.02 -7.36
N ASN A 210 -16.36 -12.40 -6.18
CA ASN A 210 -15.16 -13.18 -5.92
C ASN A 210 -13.96 -12.83 -6.85
N PRO A 211 -13.55 -11.55 -6.94
CA PRO A 211 -12.58 -11.13 -7.94
C PRO A 211 -11.18 -11.65 -7.69
N ALA A 212 -10.47 -11.96 -8.78
CA ALA A 212 -9.03 -12.14 -8.77
C ALA A 212 -8.30 -10.82 -8.50
N ASN A 213 -7.09 -10.90 -7.93
CA ASN A 213 -6.28 -9.72 -7.57
C ASN A 213 -6.05 -8.74 -8.73
N GLN A 214 -5.95 -9.26 -9.96
CA GLN A 214 -5.85 -8.43 -11.16
C GLN A 214 -7.09 -7.56 -11.37
N GLN A 215 -8.29 -8.12 -11.21
CA GLN A 215 -9.55 -7.40 -11.35
C GLN A 215 -9.67 -6.33 -10.26
N ILE A 216 -9.20 -6.62 -9.05
CA ILE A 216 -9.16 -5.65 -7.95
C ILE A 216 -8.21 -4.49 -8.28
N ALA A 217 -6.99 -4.80 -8.73
CA ALA A 217 -6.01 -3.79 -9.11
C ALA A 217 -6.51 -2.88 -10.24
N ASP A 218 -7.18 -3.45 -11.24
CA ASP A 218 -7.75 -2.69 -12.35
C ASP A 218 -8.94 -1.83 -11.87
N CYS A 219 -9.83 -2.40 -11.04
CA CYS A 219 -11.00 -1.73 -10.48
C CYS A 219 -10.65 -0.55 -9.57
N LEU A 220 -9.57 -0.66 -8.79
CA LEU A 220 -9.06 0.38 -7.90
C LEU A 220 -8.02 1.30 -8.59
N GLY A 221 -7.75 1.07 -9.88
CA GLY A 221 -6.88 1.91 -10.67
C GLY A 221 -5.41 1.90 -10.25
N PHE A 222 -4.92 0.78 -9.71
CA PHE A 222 -3.54 0.68 -9.20
C PHE A 222 -2.47 0.93 -10.26
N ASN A 223 -2.83 0.64 -11.51
CA ASN A 223 -1.96 0.70 -12.68
C ASN A 223 -2.38 1.83 -13.65
N GLU A 224 -3.40 2.61 -13.30
CA GLU A 224 -3.84 3.73 -14.13
C GLU A 224 -2.71 4.77 -14.26
N GLY A 225 -2.48 5.25 -15.47
CA GLY A 225 -1.44 6.25 -15.75
C GLY A 225 -0.03 5.71 -15.96
N ILE A 226 0.18 4.39 -15.92
CA ILE A 226 1.47 3.78 -16.26
C ILE A 226 1.46 3.33 -17.73
N ASP A 227 2.23 4.01 -18.58
CA ASP A 227 2.41 3.63 -19.98
C ASP A 227 3.28 2.36 -20.07
N GLN A 228 2.69 1.28 -20.58
CA GLN A 228 3.33 -0.03 -20.75
C GLN A 228 4.08 -0.16 -22.09
N THR A 229 3.90 0.79 -22.99
CA THR A 229 4.49 0.80 -24.34
C THR A 229 5.75 1.65 -24.43
N GLN A 230 5.95 2.57 -23.48
CA GLN A 230 7.16 3.36 -23.33
C GLN A 230 8.40 2.49 -23.13
N LEU A 231 9.46 2.76 -23.88
CA LEU A 231 10.78 2.14 -23.67
C LEU A 231 11.36 2.64 -22.35
N ARG A 232 11.46 1.75 -21.37
CA ARG A 232 12.04 2.04 -20.05
C ARG A 232 13.56 1.87 -20.05
N ASP A 233 14.26 2.66 -19.26
CA ASP A 233 15.69 2.46 -19.04
C ASP A 233 15.95 1.19 -18.24
N LEU A 234 15.10 0.94 -17.22
CA LEU A 234 15.21 -0.20 -16.34
C LEU A 234 13.83 -0.81 -16.03
N VAL A 235 13.67 -2.09 -16.37
CA VAL A 235 12.53 -2.89 -15.89
C VAL A 235 13.00 -3.88 -14.83
N ILE A 236 12.33 -3.90 -13.68
CA ILE A 236 12.61 -4.81 -12.57
C ILE A 236 11.46 -5.80 -12.44
N VAL A 237 11.75 -7.10 -12.45
CA VAL A 237 10.75 -8.15 -12.31
C VAL A 237 10.72 -8.66 -10.87
N GLY A 238 9.70 -8.27 -10.12
CA GLY A 238 9.49 -8.59 -8.71
C GLY A 238 9.75 -7.38 -7.79
N ALA A 239 8.80 -7.08 -6.90
CA ALA A 239 8.89 -6.00 -5.90
C ALA A 239 9.16 -6.55 -4.48
N GLY A 240 9.98 -7.59 -4.36
CA GLY A 240 10.58 -7.99 -3.08
C GLY A 240 11.68 -7.02 -2.62
N PRO A 241 12.38 -7.28 -1.50
CA PRO A 241 13.44 -6.40 -1.00
C PRO A 241 14.52 -6.08 -2.04
N ALA A 242 14.94 -7.08 -2.82
CA ALA A 242 15.93 -6.89 -3.88
C ALA A 242 15.41 -5.97 -4.99
N GLY A 243 14.16 -6.16 -5.43
CA GLY A 243 13.57 -5.37 -6.50
C GLY A 243 13.24 -3.94 -6.06
N LEU A 244 12.72 -3.75 -4.86
CA LEU A 244 12.47 -2.43 -4.29
C LEU A 244 13.77 -1.66 -4.06
N ALA A 245 14.82 -2.32 -3.57
CA ALA A 245 16.15 -1.70 -3.46
C ALA A 245 16.68 -1.28 -4.84
N ALA A 246 16.62 -2.16 -5.85
CA ALA A 246 17.01 -1.82 -7.21
C ALA A 246 16.19 -0.65 -7.78
N ALA A 247 14.90 -0.56 -7.45
CA ALA A 247 14.03 0.52 -7.90
C ALA A 247 14.41 1.86 -7.26
N VAL A 248 14.68 1.87 -5.95
CA VAL A 248 15.16 3.07 -5.24
C VAL A 248 16.46 3.57 -5.87
N TYR A 249 17.46 2.70 -6.01
CA TYR A 249 18.77 3.10 -6.54
C TYR A 249 18.70 3.49 -8.02
N GLY A 250 17.92 2.78 -8.84
CA GLY A 250 17.77 3.13 -10.24
C GLY A 250 17.10 4.49 -10.43
N ALA A 251 16.01 4.73 -9.72
CA ALA A 251 15.24 5.97 -9.86
C ALA A 251 15.97 7.17 -9.23
N SER A 252 16.73 6.99 -8.14
CA SER A 252 17.53 8.07 -7.55
C SER A 252 18.65 8.56 -8.46
N GLU A 253 19.15 7.72 -9.35
CA GLU A 253 20.12 8.07 -10.40
C GLU A 253 19.46 8.60 -11.68
N GLY A 254 18.14 8.83 -11.66
CA GLY A 254 17.38 9.43 -12.76
C GLY A 254 16.98 8.47 -13.87
N LEU A 255 17.08 7.15 -13.67
CA LEU A 255 16.58 6.18 -14.65
C LEU A 255 15.05 6.18 -14.66
N ASP A 256 14.47 5.99 -15.85
CA ASP A 256 13.05 5.64 -15.99
C ASP A 256 12.84 4.17 -15.56
N VAL A 257 12.42 3.99 -14.30
CA VAL A 257 12.26 2.69 -13.66
C VAL A 257 10.80 2.24 -13.64
N LEU A 258 10.57 1.02 -14.14
CA LEU A 258 9.31 0.29 -14.01
C LEU A 258 9.51 -1.05 -13.30
N VAL A 259 8.77 -1.28 -12.23
CA VAL A 259 8.75 -2.56 -11.50
C VAL A 259 7.48 -3.34 -11.87
N LEU A 260 7.62 -4.64 -12.16
CA LEU A 260 6.52 -5.57 -12.39
C LEU A 260 6.32 -6.44 -11.16
N GLU A 261 5.17 -6.34 -10.51
CA GLU A 261 4.83 -7.11 -9.31
C GLU A 261 3.55 -7.94 -9.52
N SER A 262 3.69 -9.24 -9.34
CA SER A 262 2.61 -10.23 -9.47
C SER A 262 1.47 -10.10 -8.46
N ASN A 263 1.74 -9.50 -7.29
CA ASN A 263 0.78 -9.42 -6.20
C ASN A 263 0.86 -8.08 -5.45
N SER A 264 1.87 -7.89 -4.60
CA SER A 264 2.00 -6.70 -3.76
C SER A 264 3.47 -6.46 -3.40
N PRO A 265 3.93 -5.21 -3.21
CA PRO A 265 5.29 -4.93 -2.80
C PRO A 265 5.65 -5.62 -1.47
N GLY A 266 6.92 -5.99 -1.31
CA GLY A 266 7.48 -6.65 -0.14
C GLY A 266 7.88 -8.11 -0.34
N GLY A 267 7.40 -8.78 -1.40
CA GLY A 267 7.72 -10.18 -1.67
C GLY A 267 7.44 -11.09 -0.46
N GLN A 268 8.32 -12.05 -0.19
CA GLN A 268 8.22 -12.92 1.00
C GLN A 268 8.49 -12.17 2.31
N ALA A 269 9.40 -11.20 2.31
CA ALA A 269 9.73 -10.46 3.54
C ALA A 269 8.50 -9.71 4.07
N GLY A 270 7.61 -9.25 3.17
CA GLY A 270 6.37 -8.55 3.51
C GLY A 270 5.43 -9.32 4.44
N SER A 271 5.48 -10.66 4.44
CA SER A 271 4.64 -11.50 5.32
C SER A 271 5.30 -11.82 6.67
N SER A 272 6.48 -11.26 6.98
CA SER A 272 7.11 -11.44 8.28
C SER A 272 6.51 -10.51 9.33
N SER A 273 6.13 -11.05 10.50
CA SER A 273 5.65 -10.24 11.63
C SER A 273 6.72 -9.30 12.18
N LYS A 274 7.97 -9.78 12.25
CA LYS A 274 9.12 -9.01 12.72
C LYS A 274 10.42 -9.52 12.09
N ILE A 275 11.26 -8.60 11.66
CA ILE A 275 12.60 -8.85 11.13
C ILE A 275 13.58 -8.16 12.07
N GLU A 276 14.32 -8.94 12.84
CA GLU A 276 15.28 -8.43 13.85
C GLU A 276 16.71 -8.34 13.32
N ASN A 277 16.98 -9.01 12.19
CA ASN A 277 18.30 -9.08 11.57
C ASN A 277 18.44 -8.20 10.31
N TYR A 278 17.60 -7.16 10.18
CA TYR A 278 17.74 -6.17 9.11
C TYR A 278 18.55 -4.97 9.60
N LEU A 279 19.67 -4.69 8.94
CA LEU A 279 20.57 -3.60 9.31
C LEU A 279 19.83 -2.25 9.36
N GLY A 280 20.22 -1.40 10.31
CA GLY A 280 19.60 -0.08 10.50
C GLY A 280 18.30 -0.07 11.31
N PHE A 281 17.75 -1.24 11.71
CA PHE A 281 16.56 -1.33 12.56
C PHE A 281 16.89 -2.07 13.87
N PRO A 282 17.48 -1.37 14.87
CA PRO A 282 17.94 -2.02 16.11
C PRO A 282 16.82 -2.63 16.95
N THR A 283 15.58 -2.15 16.80
CA THR A 283 14.39 -2.71 17.48
C THR A 283 13.68 -3.77 16.63
N GLY A 284 14.22 -4.09 15.45
CA GLY A 284 13.54 -4.79 14.38
C GLY A 284 12.48 -3.93 13.68
N ILE A 285 11.93 -4.47 12.59
CA ILE A 285 10.87 -3.87 11.77
C ILE A 285 9.94 -4.96 11.25
N SER A 286 8.63 -4.69 11.10
CA SER A 286 7.73 -5.65 10.44
C SER A 286 8.04 -5.75 8.95
N GLY A 287 7.72 -6.89 8.34
CA GLY A 287 7.85 -7.09 6.90
C GLY A 287 7.07 -6.06 6.08
N GLN A 288 5.84 -5.80 6.52
CA GLN A 288 4.93 -4.85 5.89
C GLN A 288 5.48 -3.42 5.98
N ASP A 289 6.01 -2.99 7.13
CA ASP A 289 6.59 -1.66 7.29
C ASP A 289 7.85 -1.49 6.45
N LEU A 290 8.71 -2.51 6.41
CA LEU A 290 9.92 -2.49 5.59
C LEU A 290 9.56 -2.31 4.11
N ALA A 291 8.60 -3.11 3.63
CA ALA A 291 8.11 -3.04 2.25
C ALA A 291 7.44 -1.70 1.94
N GLY A 292 6.57 -1.21 2.82
CA GLY A 292 5.85 0.06 2.65
C GLY A 292 6.81 1.25 2.61
N ARG A 293 7.83 1.29 3.47
CA ARG A 293 8.87 2.33 3.45
C ARG A 293 9.68 2.31 2.16
N ALA A 294 10.14 1.13 1.74
CA ALA A 294 10.90 0.99 0.50
C ALA A 294 10.08 1.34 -0.74
N TYR A 295 8.79 0.99 -0.75
CA TYR A 295 7.87 1.33 -1.83
C TYR A 295 7.62 2.84 -1.92
N ALA A 296 7.33 3.50 -0.79
CA ALA A 296 7.17 4.95 -0.74
C ALA A 296 8.46 5.69 -1.16
N GLN A 297 9.63 5.16 -0.79
CA GLN A 297 10.92 5.71 -1.22
C GLN A 297 11.15 5.54 -2.73
N ALA A 298 10.79 4.40 -3.32
CA ALA A 298 10.90 4.22 -4.77
C ALA A 298 9.99 5.20 -5.53
N GLN A 299 8.75 5.37 -5.07
CA GLN A 299 7.80 6.33 -5.65
C GLN A 299 8.25 7.78 -5.51
N LYS A 300 8.87 8.13 -4.36
CA LYS A 300 9.49 9.45 -4.13
C LYS A 300 10.46 9.81 -5.27
N PHE A 301 11.27 8.86 -5.70
CA PHE A 301 12.22 9.04 -6.81
C PHE A 301 11.61 8.86 -8.20
N GLY A 302 10.31 8.61 -8.30
CA GLY A 302 9.60 8.50 -9.57
C GLY A 302 9.50 7.09 -10.14
N ALA A 303 9.98 6.06 -9.43
CA ALA A 303 9.81 4.68 -9.87
C ALA A 303 8.31 4.32 -9.96
N GLN A 304 7.91 3.74 -11.08
CA GLN A 304 6.56 3.24 -11.29
C GLN A 304 6.50 1.74 -10.99
N VAL A 305 5.38 1.28 -10.41
CA VAL A 305 5.21 -0.14 -10.06
C VAL A 305 3.85 -0.61 -10.55
N LEU A 306 3.87 -1.58 -11.45
CA LEU A 306 2.69 -2.31 -11.90
C LEU A 306 2.37 -3.40 -10.88
N ILE A 307 1.15 -3.37 -10.35
CA ILE A 307 0.65 -4.26 -9.31
C ILE A 307 -0.31 -5.29 -9.91
N ALA A 308 -0.25 -6.50 -9.39
CA ALA A 308 -0.99 -7.67 -9.86
C ALA A 308 -0.71 -7.99 -11.35
N LYS A 309 0.49 -7.67 -11.84
CA LYS A 309 0.92 -7.90 -13.23
C LYS A 309 2.07 -8.92 -13.26
N ASP A 310 1.75 -10.12 -13.72
CA ASP A 310 2.73 -11.19 -13.89
C ASP A 310 3.59 -10.97 -15.13
N ALA A 311 4.91 -10.97 -14.94
CA ALA A 311 5.85 -11.20 -16.03
C ALA A 311 5.85 -12.70 -16.40
N LYS A 312 5.54 -13.03 -17.66
CA LYS A 312 5.44 -14.40 -18.16
C LYS A 312 6.68 -14.83 -18.94
N ARG A 313 7.27 -13.93 -19.71
CA ARG A 313 8.44 -14.24 -20.56
C ARG A 313 9.32 -13.01 -20.77
N LEU A 314 10.64 -13.23 -20.72
CA LEU A 314 11.64 -12.28 -21.17
C LEU A 314 12.03 -12.60 -22.61
N ALA A 315 11.77 -11.69 -23.54
CA ALA A 315 12.32 -11.73 -24.89
C ALA A 315 13.67 -11.00 -24.88
N CYS A 316 14.75 -11.77 -24.94
CA CYS A 316 16.14 -11.30 -24.86
C CYS A 316 17.01 -11.71 -26.06
N ASP A 317 16.38 -12.17 -27.14
CA ASP A 317 17.02 -12.52 -28.41
C ASP A 317 17.57 -11.30 -29.16
N ARG A 318 16.97 -10.11 -28.94
CA ARG A 318 17.38 -8.84 -29.52
C ARG A 318 17.13 -7.67 -28.58
N ARG A 319 17.77 -6.54 -28.85
CA ARG A 319 17.57 -5.27 -28.12
C ARG A 319 16.67 -4.30 -28.90
N PRO A 320 15.87 -3.44 -28.22
CA PRO A 320 15.64 -3.44 -26.77
C PRO A 320 14.94 -4.74 -26.32
N TYR A 321 15.20 -5.13 -25.07
CA TYR A 321 14.55 -6.31 -24.49
C TYR A 321 13.06 -6.04 -24.33
N ALA A 322 12.28 -7.11 -24.15
CA ALA A 322 10.86 -6.96 -23.89
C ALA A 322 10.36 -7.99 -22.88
N ILE A 323 9.47 -7.57 -21.97
CA ILE A 323 8.82 -8.45 -21.00
C ILE A 323 7.36 -8.63 -21.42
N GLU A 324 6.94 -9.89 -21.60
CA GLU A 324 5.53 -10.23 -21.78
C GLU A 324 4.83 -10.23 -20.42
N ILE A 325 3.76 -9.42 -20.30
CA ILE A 325 2.95 -9.30 -19.08
C ILE A 325 1.51 -9.71 -19.34
N GLY A 326 1.05 -10.78 -18.69
CA GLY A 326 -0.33 -11.30 -18.85
C GLY A 326 -0.83 -11.31 -20.31
N ASN A 327 -2.01 -10.72 -20.54
CA ASN A 327 -2.59 -10.50 -21.88
C ASN A 327 -2.31 -9.09 -22.43
N GLY A 328 -1.38 -8.34 -21.82
CA GLY A 328 -1.08 -6.95 -22.16
C GLY A 328 -0.02 -6.79 -23.25
N PRO A 329 0.31 -5.54 -23.62
CA PRO A 329 1.43 -5.26 -24.50
C PRO A 329 2.75 -5.72 -23.87
N ARG A 330 3.73 -6.02 -24.72
CA ARG A 330 5.10 -6.28 -24.27
C ARG A 330 5.71 -4.97 -23.75
N VAL A 331 6.26 -5.01 -22.54
CA VAL A 331 6.95 -3.86 -21.92
C VAL A 331 8.38 -3.80 -22.46
N PRO A 332 8.76 -2.76 -23.24
CA PRO A 332 10.10 -2.64 -23.79
C PRO A 332 11.07 -2.06 -22.74
N ALA A 333 12.30 -2.59 -22.71
CA ALA A 333 13.32 -2.23 -21.73
C ALA A 333 14.73 -2.19 -22.32
N ARG A 334 15.53 -1.19 -21.93
CA ARG A 334 16.99 -1.18 -22.22
C ARG A 334 17.74 -2.18 -21.34
N THR A 335 17.35 -2.25 -20.06
CA THR A 335 17.94 -3.12 -19.04
C THR A 335 16.84 -3.84 -18.26
N VAL A 336 17.09 -5.10 -17.89
CA VAL A 336 16.16 -5.90 -17.07
C VAL A 336 16.89 -6.45 -15.85
N VAL A 337 16.30 -6.30 -14.67
CA VAL A 337 16.73 -6.94 -13.42
C VAL A 337 15.68 -7.98 -13.01
N ILE A 338 16.10 -9.22 -12.80
CA ILE A 338 15.22 -10.30 -12.33
C ILE A 338 15.37 -10.41 -10.81
N ALA A 339 14.31 -10.06 -10.08
CA ALA A 339 14.24 -10.05 -8.62
C ALA A 339 13.01 -10.83 -8.11
N THR A 340 12.68 -11.95 -8.78
CA THR A 340 11.44 -12.72 -8.59
C THR A 340 11.35 -13.52 -7.29
N GLY A 341 12.44 -13.60 -6.52
CA GLY A 341 12.49 -14.36 -5.27
C GLY A 341 12.26 -15.86 -5.48
N ALA A 342 11.59 -16.49 -4.52
CA ALA A 342 11.27 -17.92 -4.50
C ALA A 342 9.85 -18.16 -3.94
N GLN A 343 9.36 -19.40 -3.98
CA GLN A 343 8.10 -19.82 -3.34
C GLN A 343 8.38 -20.85 -2.24
N TYR A 344 7.57 -20.82 -1.17
CA TYR A 344 7.66 -21.82 -0.11
C TYR A 344 7.24 -23.19 -0.62
N ARG A 345 7.90 -24.23 -0.10
CA ARG A 345 7.51 -25.62 -0.37
C ARG A 345 6.22 -25.91 0.37
N ARG A 346 5.20 -26.39 -0.34
CA ARG A 346 3.99 -26.93 0.27
C ARG A 346 4.25 -28.32 0.85
N LEU A 347 3.48 -28.69 1.88
CA LEU A 347 3.47 -30.07 2.36
C LEU A 347 2.86 -30.97 1.28
N PRO A 348 3.42 -32.17 1.03
CA PRO A 348 2.87 -33.08 0.04
C PRO A 348 1.67 -33.86 0.60
N LEU A 349 0.59 -33.15 0.95
CA LEU A 349 -0.66 -33.73 1.45
C LEU A 349 -1.75 -33.58 0.38
N GLU A 350 -2.43 -34.68 0.02
CA GLU A 350 -3.39 -34.72 -1.08
C GLU A 350 -4.56 -33.75 -0.89
N ASN A 351 -5.03 -33.58 0.35
CA ASN A 351 -6.14 -32.71 0.70
C ASN A 351 -5.70 -31.31 1.21
N LEU A 352 -4.42 -30.94 1.09
CA LEU A 352 -3.91 -29.66 1.63
C LEU A 352 -4.70 -28.46 1.12
N ALA A 353 -5.01 -28.45 -0.17
CA ALA A 353 -5.72 -27.36 -0.83
C ALA A 353 -7.12 -27.10 -0.25
N GLN A 354 -7.73 -28.08 0.44
CA GLN A 354 -9.02 -27.91 1.10
C GLN A 354 -8.91 -27.10 2.40
N PHE A 355 -7.72 -27.04 3.00
CA PHE A 355 -7.47 -26.36 4.28
C PHE A 355 -6.59 -25.11 4.13
N GLU A 356 -5.98 -24.86 2.97
CA GLU A 356 -5.30 -23.59 2.70
C GLU A 356 -6.28 -22.44 2.96
N GLY A 357 -5.89 -21.44 3.76
CA GLY A 357 -6.72 -20.31 4.18
C GLY A 357 -7.96 -20.67 5.03
N ALA A 358 -8.13 -21.94 5.40
CA ALA A 358 -9.16 -22.44 6.30
C ALA A 358 -8.51 -23.36 7.35
N GLY A 359 -7.46 -22.85 8.00
CA GLY A 359 -6.67 -23.55 9.02
C GLY A 359 -5.20 -23.78 8.67
N VAL A 360 -4.84 -23.78 7.38
CA VAL A 360 -3.44 -23.84 6.91
C VAL A 360 -3.04 -22.50 6.29
N TYR A 361 -1.99 -21.89 6.85
CA TYR A 361 -1.47 -20.60 6.41
C TYR A 361 0.06 -20.69 6.19
N TYR A 362 0.57 -19.86 5.28
CA TYR A 362 2.01 -19.78 4.96
C TYR A 362 2.67 -18.47 5.43
N GLY A 363 1.93 -17.65 6.16
CA GLY A 363 2.39 -16.44 6.82
C GLY A 363 1.96 -16.45 8.28
N ALA A 364 2.59 -15.59 9.07
CA ALA A 364 2.19 -15.32 10.45
C ALA A 364 2.13 -13.80 10.63
N THR A 365 1.20 -13.17 9.90
CA THR A 365 0.94 -11.73 9.98
C THR A 365 -0.14 -11.44 11.02
N HIS A 366 -0.47 -10.16 11.22
CA HIS A 366 -1.56 -9.77 12.09
C HIS A 366 -2.91 -10.40 11.69
N LEU A 367 -3.13 -10.67 10.39
CA LEU A 367 -4.33 -11.34 9.91
C LEU A 367 -4.44 -12.76 10.48
N GLU A 368 -3.38 -13.57 10.35
CA GLU A 368 -3.37 -14.94 10.90
C GLU A 368 -3.41 -14.93 12.43
N ALA A 369 -2.78 -13.95 13.10
CA ALA A 369 -2.85 -13.84 14.55
C ALA A 369 -4.29 -13.60 15.06
N GLN A 370 -5.10 -12.81 14.33
CA GLN A 370 -6.51 -12.62 14.66
C GLN A 370 -7.32 -13.91 14.47
N LEU A 371 -7.07 -14.66 13.39
CA LEU A 371 -7.76 -15.92 13.10
C LEU A 371 -7.39 -17.03 14.10
N CYS A 372 -6.16 -17.03 14.59
CA CYS A 372 -5.64 -18.00 15.55
C CYS A 372 -5.86 -17.60 17.02
N GLY A 373 -6.52 -16.46 17.29
CA GLY A 373 -6.70 -15.93 18.63
C GLY A 373 -7.48 -16.90 19.53
N GLY A 374 -6.89 -17.30 20.65
CA GLY A 374 -7.49 -18.27 21.57
C GLY A 374 -7.47 -19.74 21.10
N GLU A 375 -6.91 -20.02 19.92
CA GLU A 375 -6.83 -21.37 19.33
C GLU A 375 -5.51 -22.08 19.65
N GLU A 376 -5.46 -23.38 19.39
CA GLU A 376 -4.20 -24.15 19.37
C GLU A 376 -3.62 -24.20 17.97
N VAL A 377 -2.36 -23.78 17.83
CA VAL A 377 -1.71 -23.59 16.53
C VAL A 377 -0.49 -24.48 16.39
N ILE A 378 -0.28 -25.04 15.19
CA ILE A 378 0.93 -25.78 14.84
C ILE A 378 1.74 -24.98 13.83
N VAL A 379 2.99 -24.66 14.16
CA VAL A 379 3.97 -24.07 13.24
C VAL A 379 4.87 -25.17 12.69
N VAL A 380 4.84 -25.37 11.38
CA VAL A 380 5.64 -26.40 10.70
C VAL A 380 6.94 -25.81 10.19
N GLY A 381 8.07 -26.18 10.81
CA GLY A 381 9.40 -25.72 10.43
C GLY A 381 10.32 -25.47 11.63
N GLY A 382 11.64 -25.47 11.38
CA GLY A 382 12.67 -25.23 12.40
C GLY A 382 13.65 -24.11 12.08
N GLY A 383 13.39 -23.29 11.05
CA GLY A 383 14.21 -22.13 10.70
C GLY A 383 13.75 -20.84 11.38
N ASN A 384 14.44 -19.72 11.11
CA ASN A 384 14.14 -18.42 11.72
C ASN A 384 12.68 -17.99 11.54
N SER A 385 12.13 -18.10 10.33
CA SER A 385 10.74 -17.70 10.04
C SER A 385 9.73 -18.48 10.90
N ALA A 386 9.99 -19.77 11.16
CA ALA A 386 9.14 -20.58 12.03
C ALA A 386 9.27 -20.17 13.50
N GLY A 387 10.48 -19.87 13.98
CA GLY A 387 10.71 -19.35 15.33
C GLY A 387 10.02 -18.00 15.57
N GLN A 388 10.18 -17.07 14.62
CA GLN A 388 9.51 -15.76 14.68
C GLN A 388 7.99 -15.87 14.64
N ALA A 389 7.45 -16.75 13.78
CA ALA A 389 6.03 -17.03 13.75
C ALA A 389 5.53 -17.59 15.09
N ALA A 390 6.27 -18.52 15.70
CA ALA A 390 5.90 -19.11 16.98
C ALA A 390 5.88 -18.09 18.12
N VAL A 391 6.92 -17.26 18.24
CA VAL A 391 6.99 -16.17 19.23
C VAL A 391 5.86 -15.17 19.02
N PHE A 392 5.60 -14.78 17.78
CA PHE A 392 4.54 -13.84 17.45
C PHE A 392 3.14 -14.39 17.78
N LEU A 393 2.82 -15.60 17.33
CA LEU A 393 1.51 -16.23 17.56
C LEU A 393 1.28 -16.56 19.05
N SER A 394 2.32 -16.84 19.83
CA SER A 394 2.17 -17.11 21.27
C SER A 394 1.61 -15.94 22.09
N GLN A 395 1.57 -14.74 21.51
CA GLN A 395 0.98 -13.56 22.15
C GLN A 395 -0.55 -13.60 22.16
N THR A 396 -1.17 -14.38 21.26
CA THR A 396 -2.63 -14.37 21.03
C THR A 396 -3.25 -15.76 21.00
N ALA A 397 -2.52 -16.77 20.53
CA ALA A 397 -2.96 -18.16 20.53
C ALA A 397 -3.00 -18.75 21.95
N ARG A 398 -3.89 -19.71 22.20
CA ARG A 398 -3.93 -20.46 23.47
C ARG A 398 -2.67 -21.30 23.66
N ARG A 399 -2.18 -21.92 22.59
CA ARG A 399 -0.96 -22.73 22.61
C ARG A 399 -0.33 -22.80 21.23
N VAL A 400 1.00 -22.75 21.17
CA VAL A 400 1.77 -22.91 19.94
C VAL A 400 2.63 -24.18 20.03
N TYR A 401 2.44 -25.08 19.08
CA TYR A 401 3.22 -26.29 18.89
C TYR A 401 4.18 -26.08 17.72
N MET A 402 5.45 -26.43 17.87
CA MET A 402 6.40 -26.43 16.76
C MET A 402 6.65 -27.85 16.27
N LEU A 403 6.39 -28.09 14.98
CA LEU A 403 6.71 -29.35 14.33
C LEU A 403 7.98 -29.20 13.51
N VAL A 404 9.04 -29.86 13.96
CA VAL A 404 10.38 -29.76 13.39
C VAL A 404 10.78 -31.12 12.81
N ARG A 405 11.27 -31.13 11.57
CA ARG A 405 11.67 -32.38 10.89
C ARG A 405 13.03 -32.90 11.37
N SER A 406 13.93 -32.02 11.78
CA SER A 406 15.24 -32.36 12.34
C SER A 406 15.14 -32.83 13.79
N SER A 407 16.27 -33.25 14.36
CA SER A 407 16.36 -33.65 15.77
C SER A 407 16.19 -32.50 16.76
N GLY A 408 16.18 -31.25 16.30
CA GLY A 408 15.98 -30.07 17.15
C GLY A 408 16.10 -28.75 16.38
N LEU A 409 15.80 -27.65 17.07
CA LEU A 409 15.81 -26.29 16.50
C LEU A 409 17.21 -25.77 16.17
N ALA A 410 18.22 -26.19 16.94
CA ALA A 410 19.58 -25.67 16.86
C ALA A 410 20.29 -25.92 15.51
N GLU A 411 19.78 -26.83 14.68
CA GLU A 411 20.35 -27.13 13.37
C GLU A 411 20.13 -26.01 12.35
N SER A 412 18.98 -25.33 12.40
CA SER A 412 18.59 -24.33 11.39
C SER A 412 18.09 -22.99 11.94
N MET A 413 17.74 -22.93 13.23
CA MET A 413 17.31 -21.69 13.87
C MET A 413 18.53 -20.88 14.35
N SER A 414 18.49 -19.58 14.10
CA SER A 414 19.52 -18.66 14.60
C SER A 414 19.41 -18.51 16.11
N ARG A 415 20.55 -18.44 16.78
CA ARG A 415 20.66 -18.41 18.26
C ARG A 415 20.00 -17.22 18.96
N TYR A 416 19.55 -16.20 18.23
CA TYR A 416 18.89 -15.03 18.81
C TYR A 416 17.38 -15.26 19.02
N LEU A 417 16.82 -16.30 18.40
CA LEU A 417 15.45 -16.80 18.58
C LEU A 417 15.51 -18.04 19.47
#